data_AF-A0A533TFA6-F1
#
_entry.id   AF-A0A533TFA6-F1
#
_cell.length_a   1.000
_cell.length_b   1.000
_cell.length_c   1.000
_cell.angle_alpha   90.00
_cell.angle_beta   90.00
_cell.angle_gamma   90.00
#
_symmetry.space_group_name_H-M   'P 1'
#
loop_
_entity.id
_entity.type
_entity.pdbx_description
1 polymer ?
#
loop_
_entity_poly.entity_id
_entity_poly.type
_entity_poly.pdbx_seq_one_letter_code
_entity_poly.pdbx_strand_id
1 'polypeptide(L)' 'MNIACIGIGKVGSALAGNLLNAGHEVTFGARNPS' A
#
# COMPACT_ATOMS: atom_id res chain seq x y z
N MET A 1 2.64 -7.33 10.28
CA MET A 1 1.42 -7.94 9.71
C MET A 1 1.51 -7.83 8.19
N ASN A 2 0.99 -8.81 7.45
CA ASN A 2 0.94 -8.75 5.98
C ASN A 2 -0.38 -8.11 5.55
N ILE A 3 -0.31 -6.99 4.82
CA ILE A 3 -1.45 -6.13 4.48
C ILE A 3 -1.50 -5.89 2.98
N ALA A 4 -2.64 -6.17 2.34
CA ALA A 4 -2.86 -5.84 0.94
C ALA A 4 -3.51 -4.45 0.78
N CYS A 5 -2.92 -3.58 -0.04
CA CYS A 5 -3.45 -2.27 -0.38
C CYS A 5 -3.92 -2.24 -1.84
N ILE A 6 -5.24 -2.21 -2.06
CA ILE A 6 -5.84 -2.20 -3.39
C ILE A 6 -6.14 -0.75 -3.82
N GLY A 7 -5.47 -0.32 -4.88
CA GLY A 7 -5.50 1.04 -5.40
C GLY A 7 -4.32 1.88 -4.90
N ILE A 8 -3.53 2.40 -5.84
CA ILE A 8 -2.30 3.19 -5.59
C ILE A 8 -2.52 4.70 -5.83
N GLY A 9 -3.74 5.18 -5.57
CA GLY A 9 -4.06 6.60 -5.64
C GLY A 9 -3.52 7.40 -4.44
N LYS A 10 -3.89 8.67 -4.34
CA LYS A 10 -3.41 9.58 -3.26
C LYS A 10 -3.57 8.97 -1.85
N VAL A 11 -4.70 8.32 -1.58
CA VAL A 11 -4.98 7.69 -0.29
C VAL A 11 -4.19 6.40 -0.09
N GLY A 12 -4.23 5.50 -1.08
CA GLY A 12 -3.57 4.19 -0.99
C GLY A 12 -2.07 4.31 -0.76
N SER A 13 -1.42 5.23 -1.48
CA SER A 13 0.02 5.48 -1.34
C SER A 13 0.40 6.08 0.02
N ALA A 14 -0.39 7.04 0.53
CA ALA A 14 -0.14 7.63 1.84
C ALA A 14 -0.36 6.63 2.99
N LEU A 15 -1.45 5.86 2.91
CA LEU A 15 -1.76 4.82 3.89
C LEU A 15 -0.68 3.75 3.91
N ALA A 16 -0.34 3.20 2.74
CA ALA A 16 0.68 2.16 2.63
C ALA A 16 2.06 2.64 3.09
N GLY A 17 2.43 3.89 2.79
CA GLY A 17 3.67 4.49 3.30
C GLY A 17 3.72 4.51 4.84
N ASN A 18 2.62 4.90 5.49
CA ASN A 18 2.54 4.88 6.96
C ASN A 18 2.57 3.46 7.53
N LEU A 19 1.93 2.49 6.86
CA LEU A 19 1.95 1.09 7.27
C LEU A 19 3.36 0.48 7.15
N LEU A 20 4.10 0.80 6.08
CA LEU A 20 5.50 0.41 5.92
C LEU A 20 6.38 1.03 7.03
N ASN A 21 6.19 2.32 7.33
CA ASN A 21 6.91 3.00 8.41
C ASN A 21 6.60 2.41 9.80
N ALA A 22 5.41 1.84 9.99
CA ALA A 22 5.03 1.13 11.21
C ALA A 22 5.59 -0.31 11.29
N GLY A 23 6.41 -0.75 10.31
CA GLY A 23 7.00 -2.08 10.27
C GLY A 23 6.04 -3.18 9.78
N HIS A 24 5.00 -2.81 9.04
CA HIS A 24 4.15 -3.78 8.38
C HIS A 24 4.67 -4.11 6.98
N GLU A 25 4.37 -5.33 6.53
CA GLU A 25 4.65 -5.76 5.17
C GLU A 25 3.42 -5.44 4.31
N VAL A 26 3.60 -4.67 3.24
CA VAL A 26 2.50 -4.19 2.39
C VAL A 26 2.64 -4.70 0.97
N THR A 27 1.60 -5.38 0.47
CA THR A 27 1.48 -5.78 -0.93
C THR A 27 0.53 -4.84 -1.66
N PHE A 28 0.97 -4.26 -2.79
CA PHE A 28 0.16 -3.34 -3.58
C PHE A 28 -0.58 -4.06 -4.71
N GLY A 29 -1.88 -3.79 -4.83
CA GLY A 29 -2.69 -4.22 -5.96
C GLY A 29 -3.16 -3.02 -6.77
N ALA A 30 -2.78 -2.94 -8.04
CA ALA A 30 -3.21 -1.89 -8.96
C ALA A 30 -3.72 -2.49 -10.27
N ARG A 31 -4.73 -1.86 -10.89
CA ARG A 31 -5.22 -2.27 -12.21
C ARG A 31 -4.19 -2.04 -13.32
N ASN A 32 -3.40 -0.97 -13.19
CA ASN A 32 -2.26 -0.68 -14.04
C ASN A 32 -1.06 -0.39 -13.13
N PRO A 33 -0.10 -1.32 -13.00
CA PRO A 33 1.06 -1.18 -12.11
C PRO A 33 2.23 -0.39 -12.74
N SER A 34 2.05 0.15 -13.95
CA SER A 34 3.05 0.94 -14.69
C SER A 34 3.41 2.25 -13.99
#